data_AF-A0AAD9EYC1-F1
#
_entry.id   AF-A0AAD9EYC1-F1
#
_cell.length_a   1.000
_cell.length_b   1.000
_cell.length_c   1.000
_cell.angle_alpha   90.00
_cell.angle_beta   90.00
_cell.angle_gamma   90.00
#
_symmetry.space_group_name_H-M   'P 1'
#
loop_
_entity.id
_entity.type
_entity.pdbx_description
1 polymer ?
#
loop_
_entity_poly.entity_id
_entity_poly.type
_entity_poly.pdbx_seq_one_letter_code
_entity_poly.pdbx_strand_id
1 'polypeptide(L)'
;MDQRRAEHGRNTGLVSLYGEFTLTANRKVRCAVSLTEKDLIVQRLSSAPVGRNKVVLSLKDCIGCRAYRGDDTADPAAYLTIFFYPLKRRWMSSGVSRQRAEQCFRLTGLQDPRANLEEAEKWARAVRERSARQQYLRDASLELSPRAYSRSVMTVSCPLSFCDG
;
A
#
# COMPACT_ATOMS: atom_id res chain seq x y z
N MET A 1 5.42 -37.63 13.07
CA MET A 1 5.88 -36.50 12.23
C MET A 1 4.95 -35.33 12.52
N ASP A 2 5.44 -34.42 13.35
CA ASP A 2 4.72 -33.31 13.96
C ASP A 2 4.31 -32.25 12.94
N GLN A 3 3.04 -32.29 12.53
CA GLN A 3 2.44 -31.20 11.76
C GLN A 3 2.05 -30.09 12.74
N ARG A 4 3.04 -29.27 13.13
CA ARG A 4 2.78 -27.97 13.79
C ARG A 4 1.99 -27.09 12.82
N ARG A 5 0.66 -27.20 12.88
CA ARG A 5 -0.24 -26.13 12.45
C ARG A 5 0.10 -24.93 13.31
N ALA A 6 0.77 -23.95 12.70
CA ALA A 6 0.93 -22.63 13.28
C ALA A 6 -0.47 -22.00 13.38
N GLU A 7 -1.05 -22.13 14.56
CA GLU A 7 -2.22 -21.37 15.00
C GLU A 7 -1.93 -19.88 14.75
N HIS A 8 -2.58 -19.28 13.75
CA HIS A 8 -2.58 -17.84 13.53
C HIS A 8 -3.47 -17.15 14.57
N GLY A 9 -3.08 -17.33 15.83
CA GLY A 9 -3.77 -16.84 17.00
C GLY A 9 -4.04 -15.35 16.95
N ARG A 10 -5.33 -15.04 16.81
CA ARG A 10 -6.09 -14.03 17.56
C ARG A 10 -5.83 -12.55 17.21
N ASN A 11 -6.89 -11.93 16.70
CA ASN A 11 -7.15 -10.49 16.67
C ASN A 11 -6.27 -9.62 15.76
N THR A 12 -6.37 -9.85 14.45
CA THR A 12 -6.02 -8.85 13.44
C THR A 12 -7.30 -8.50 12.69
N GLY A 13 -7.75 -7.25 12.77
CA GLY A 13 -8.88 -6.78 11.95
C GLY A 13 -8.70 -7.23 10.51
N LEU A 14 -9.62 -8.09 10.06
CA LEU A 14 -9.71 -8.79 8.77
C LEU A 14 -8.57 -8.43 7.79
N VAL A 15 -7.44 -9.14 7.88
CA VAL A 15 -6.40 -9.10 6.84
C VAL A 15 -7.08 -9.54 5.55
N SER A 16 -7.26 -8.59 4.64
CA SER A 16 -8.05 -8.81 3.41
C SER A 16 -7.18 -9.34 2.28
N LEU A 17 -5.87 -9.06 2.34
CA LEU A 17 -4.93 -9.46 1.31
C LEU A 17 -3.56 -9.74 1.95
N TYR A 18 -2.96 -10.86 1.55
CA TYR A 18 -1.64 -11.29 2.00
C TYR A 18 -0.84 -11.73 0.78
N GLY A 19 0.44 -11.37 0.72
CA GLY A 19 1.32 -11.75 -0.37
C GLY A 19 2.78 -11.60 0.00
N GLU A 20 3.64 -12.33 -0.71
CA GLU A 20 5.08 -12.28 -0.52
C GLU A 20 5.74 -11.52 -1.65
N PHE A 21 6.60 -10.58 -1.27
CA PHE A 21 7.20 -9.61 -2.15
C PHE A 21 8.69 -9.49 -1.88
N THR A 22 9.44 -9.00 -2.85
CA THR A 22 10.82 -8.57 -2.62
C THR A 22 10.85 -7.06 -2.54
N LEU A 23 11.49 -6.49 -1.51
CA LEU A 23 11.62 -5.03 -1.43
C LEU A 23 12.57 -4.54 -2.52
N THR A 24 12.15 -3.55 -3.32
CA THR A 24 13.02 -2.99 -4.37
C THR A 24 14.25 -2.31 -3.77
N ALA A 25 14.11 -1.70 -2.59
CA ALA A 25 15.21 -1.11 -1.83
C ALA A 25 16.29 -2.14 -1.42
N ASN A 26 15.92 -3.42 -1.30
CA ASN A 26 16.83 -4.49 -0.90
C ASN A 26 16.44 -5.78 -1.65
N ARG A 27 16.94 -5.93 -2.89
CA ARG A 27 16.60 -7.03 -3.82
C ARG A 27 16.84 -8.44 -3.27
N LYS A 28 17.56 -8.58 -2.16
CA LYS A 28 17.83 -9.87 -1.48
C LYS A 28 16.84 -10.20 -0.36
N VAL A 29 15.99 -9.26 0.05
CA VAL A 29 15.13 -9.41 1.22
C VAL A 29 13.68 -9.64 0.78
N ARG A 30 13.23 -10.87 0.96
CA ARG A 30 11.81 -11.23 0.86
C ARG A 30 11.05 -10.65 2.04
N CYS A 31 9.82 -10.22 1.81
CA CYS A 31 8.95 -9.59 2.79
C CYS A 31 7.52 -10.09 2.58
N ALA A 32 6.86 -10.49 3.65
CA ALA A 32 5.43 -10.69 3.67
C ALA A 32 4.74 -9.33 3.79
N VAL A 33 3.77 -9.06 2.92
CA VAL A 33 2.94 -7.87 2.94
C VAL A 33 1.51 -8.29 3.25
N SER A 34 0.90 -7.63 4.23
CA SER A 34 -0.48 -7.86 4.64
C SER A 34 -1.24 -6.53 4.55
N LEU A 35 -2.28 -6.51 3.72
CA LEU A 35 -3.21 -5.39 3.63
C LEU A 35 -4.39 -5.64 4.57
N THR A 36 -4.52 -4.76 5.56
CA THR A 36 -5.71 -4.69 6.42
C THR A 36 -6.65 -3.61 5.92
N GLU A 37 -7.78 -3.42 6.59
CA GLU A 37 -8.75 -2.39 6.20
C GLU A 37 -8.24 -0.95 6.36
N LYS A 38 -7.26 -0.75 7.25
CA LYS A 38 -6.77 0.57 7.66
C LYS A 38 -5.28 0.75 7.43
N ASP A 39 -4.52 -0.33 7.42
CA ASP A 39 -3.05 -0.30 7.43
C ASP A 39 -2.46 -1.35 6.47
N LEU A 40 -1.34 -0.98 5.86
CA LEU A 40 -0.44 -1.87 5.12
C LEU A 40 0.71 -2.30 6.05
N ILE A 41 0.84 -3.60 6.26
CA ILE A 41 1.85 -4.19 7.13
C ILE A 41 2.89 -4.87 6.25
N VAL A 42 4.16 -4.52 6.41
CA VAL A 42 5.30 -5.12 5.70
C VAL A 42 6.21 -5.79 6.71
N GLN A 43 6.39 -7.09 6.62
CA GLN A 43 7.24 -7.89 7.50
C GLN A 43 8.36 -8.54 6.68
N ARG A 44 9.62 -8.21 6.98
CA ARG A 44 10.79 -8.72 6.25
C ARG A 44 11.13 -10.17 6.66
N LEU A 45 11.17 -11.12 5.75
CA LEU A 45 11.49 -12.53 6.06
C LEU A 45 13.00 -12.80 6.21
N SER A 46 13.78 -11.83 6.73
CA SER A 46 15.24 -11.93 6.89
C SER A 46 15.64 -12.71 8.15
N SER A 47 16.63 -13.61 8.05
CA SER A 47 17.06 -14.55 9.10
C SER A 47 17.82 -13.97 10.31
N ALA A 48 17.92 -12.65 10.50
CA ALA A 48 18.74 -12.04 11.56
C ALA A 48 18.06 -10.81 12.22
N PRO A 49 18.41 -10.47 13.47
CA PRO A 49 17.63 -10.76 14.66
C PRO A 49 16.37 -9.91 14.85
N VAL A 50 15.48 -10.51 15.64
CA VAL A 50 14.19 -10.05 16.15
C VAL A 50 14.27 -8.64 16.73
N GLY A 51 13.60 -7.68 16.10
CA GLY A 51 13.36 -6.40 16.76
C GLY A 51 12.75 -5.30 15.89
N ARG A 52 13.05 -5.26 14.57
CA ARG A 52 12.67 -4.11 13.72
C ARG A 52 12.29 -4.50 12.29
N ASN A 53 11.60 -5.61 12.18
CA ASN A 53 11.41 -6.28 10.91
C ASN A 53 10.01 -6.01 10.30
N LYS A 54 9.08 -5.56 11.13
CA LYS A 54 7.71 -5.18 10.77
C LYS A 54 7.60 -3.66 10.64
N VAL A 55 7.07 -3.20 9.52
CA VAL A 55 6.71 -1.81 9.23
C VAL A 55 5.19 -1.76 9.07
N VAL A 56 4.53 -0.83 9.75
CA VAL A 56 3.09 -0.60 9.62
C VAL A 56 2.89 0.80 9.05
N LEU A 57 2.16 0.89 7.94
CA LEU A 57 1.88 2.13 7.21
C LEU A 57 0.38 2.34 7.17
N SER A 58 -0.10 3.51 7.62
CA SER A 58 -1.52 3.78 7.59
C SER A 58 -2.00 4.16 6.20
N LEU A 59 -3.09 3.55 5.76
CA LEU A 59 -3.73 3.87 4.47
C LEU A 59 -4.36 5.26 4.47
N LYS A 60 -4.54 5.89 5.63
CA LYS A 60 -4.91 7.31 5.76
C LYS A 60 -3.87 8.24 5.17
N ASP A 61 -2.60 7.85 5.25
CA ASP A 61 -1.47 8.60 4.70
C ASP A 61 -1.13 8.18 3.27
N CYS A 62 -1.86 7.22 2.70
CA CYS A 62 -1.69 6.79 1.31
C CYS A 62 -2.24 7.85 0.36
N ILE A 63 -1.39 8.36 -0.53
CA ILE A 63 -1.77 9.33 -1.56
C ILE A 63 -2.04 8.69 -2.92
N GLY A 64 -1.50 7.49 -3.14
CA GLY A 64 -1.64 6.80 -4.42
C GLY A 64 -0.78 5.54 -4.51
N CYS A 65 -1.07 4.75 -5.54
CA CYS A 65 -0.37 3.52 -5.83
C CYS A 65 -0.28 3.32 -7.35
N ARG A 66 0.80 2.68 -7.80
CA ARG A 66 1.06 2.35 -9.20
C ARG A 66 1.55 0.91 -9.32
N ALA A 67 0.91 0.15 -10.19
CA ALA A 67 1.40 -1.14 -10.66
C ALA A 67 1.99 -0.96 -12.07
N TYR A 68 3.14 -1.56 -12.35
CA TYR A 68 3.79 -1.51 -13.66
C TYR A 68 4.70 -2.72 -13.85
N ARG A 69 4.96 -3.10 -15.09
CA ARG A 69 6.01 -4.07 -15.42
C ARG A 69 7.36 -3.34 -15.51
N GLY A 70 8.45 -4.04 -15.21
CA GLY A 70 9.79 -3.52 -15.53
C GLY A 70 9.94 -3.24 -17.03
N ASP A 71 10.75 -2.23 -17.36
CA ASP A 71 11.09 -1.90 -18.76
C ASP A 71 11.82 -3.04 -19.49
N ASP A 72 12.50 -3.91 -18.74
CA ASP A 72 13.24 -5.02 -19.31
C ASP A 72 12.29 -6.15 -19.70
N THR A 73 12.22 -6.45 -21.00
CA THR A 73 11.38 -7.53 -21.53
C THR A 73 11.81 -8.92 -21.09
N ALA A 74 13.04 -9.07 -20.58
CA ALA A 74 13.54 -10.30 -19.98
C ALA A 74 13.30 -10.38 -18.46
N ASP A 75 12.82 -9.31 -17.81
CA ASP A 75 12.40 -9.35 -16.40
C ASP A 75 10.90 -9.71 -16.32
N PRO A 76 10.54 -10.93 -15.90
CA PRO A 76 9.13 -11.29 -15.72
C PRO A 76 8.50 -10.61 -14.49
N ALA A 77 9.26 -9.77 -13.77
CA ALA A 77 8.79 -9.14 -12.56
C ALA A 77 7.80 -7.99 -12.82
N ALA A 78 6.80 -7.93 -11.96
CA ALA A 78 5.96 -6.75 -11.82
C ALA A 78 6.39 -5.93 -10.61
N TYR A 79 6.11 -4.64 -10.65
CA TYR A 79 6.45 -3.69 -9.62
C TYR A 79 5.19 -3.01 -9.12
N LEU A 80 5.08 -2.91 -7.80
CA LEU A 80 4.04 -2.18 -7.12
C LEU A 80 4.69 -1.10 -6.27
N THR A 81 4.38 0.16 -6.56
CA THR A 81 4.84 1.29 -5.77
C THR A 81 3.66 1.97 -5.11
N ILE A 82 3.74 2.14 -3.80
CA ILE A 82 2.72 2.83 -3.01
C ILE A 82 3.36 4.05 -2.35
N PHE A 83 2.72 5.19 -2.51
CA PHE A 83 3.20 6.47 -2.01
C PHE A 83 2.44 6.84 -0.74
N PHE A 84 3.18 7.04 0.34
CA PHE A 84 2.67 7.46 1.63
C PHE A 84 3.23 8.82 2.02
N TYR A 85 2.41 9.62 2.72
CA TYR A 85 2.78 10.91 3.30
C TYR A 85 2.50 10.92 4.82
N PRO A 86 3.15 10.02 5.60
CA PRO A 86 2.92 9.96 7.03
C PRO A 86 3.29 11.28 7.71
N LEU A 87 2.38 11.80 8.53
CA LEU A 87 2.68 12.91 9.43
C LEU A 87 3.58 12.41 10.57
N LYS A 88 4.89 12.54 10.42
CA LYS A 88 5.83 12.31 11.52
C LYS A 88 5.86 13.53 12.43
N ARG A 89 5.40 13.37 13.68
CA ARG A 89 5.72 14.32 14.75
C ARG A 89 7.20 14.20 15.07
N ARG A 90 7.95 15.29 14.91
CA ARG A 90 9.36 15.36 15.28
C ARG A 90 9.45 15.39 16.81
N TRP A 91 10.23 14.49 17.41
CA TRP A 91 10.30 14.38 18.88
C TRP A 91 10.98 15.61 19.55
N MET A 92 11.66 16.47 18.77
CA MET A 92 12.34 17.69 19.25
C MET A 92 11.89 18.99 18.56
N SER A 93 10.75 19.04 17.86
CA SER A 93 10.19 20.31 17.38
C SER A 93 8.67 20.28 17.34
N SER A 94 8.04 21.42 17.61
CA SER A 94 6.59 21.62 17.45
C SER A 94 6.09 21.51 16.00
N GLY A 95 7.00 21.40 15.02
CA GLY A 95 6.68 21.27 13.60
C GLY A 95 6.41 19.83 13.16
N VAL A 96 5.32 19.63 12.43
CA VAL A 96 5.00 18.37 11.73
C VAL A 96 5.60 18.43 10.33
N SER A 97 6.56 17.55 10.01
CA SER A 97 7.10 17.43 8.65
C SER A 97 6.47 16.23 7.96
N ARG A 98 5.83 16.47 6.81
CA ARG A 98 5.35 15.39 5.95
C ARG A 98 6.54 14.83 5.16
N GLN A 99 6.94 13.60 5.46
CA GLN A 99 7.95 12.91 4.65
C GLN A 99 7.24 12.03 3.62
N ARG A 100 7.67 12.09 2.36
CA ARG A 100 7.25 11.13 1.34
C ARG A 100 7.95 9.80 1.62
N ALA A 101 7.17 8.76 1.88
CA ALA A 101 7.63 7.39 2.07
C ALA A 101 7.14 6.55 0.89
N GLU A 102 8.07 6.01 0.10
CA GLU A 102 7.76 5.23 -1.09
C GLU A 102 8.02 3.76 -0.80
N GLN A 103 6.96 2.95 -0.81
CA GLN A 103 7.10 1.51 -0.71
C GLN A 103 7.01 0.86 -2.08
N CYS A 104 8.19 0.46 -2.57
CA CYS A 104 8.34 -0.26 -3.81
C CYS A 104 8.53 -1.76 -3.53
N PHE A 105 7.67 -2.57 -4.12
CA PHE A 105 7.67 -4.01 -4.06
C PHE A 105 7.88 -4.59 -5.45
N ARG A 106 8.69 -5.64 -5.52
CA ARG A 106 8.93 -6.46 -6.71
C ARG A 106 8.24 -7.80 -6.53
N LEU A 107 7.38 -8.14 -7.48
CA LEU A 107 6.64 -9.38 -7.62
C LEU A 107 7.34 -10.27 -8.66
N THR A 108 7.92 -11.36 -8.20
CA THR A 108 8.44 -12.46 -9.03
C THR A 108 7.87 -13.79 -8.51
N GLY A 109 6.69 -13.75 -7.88
CA GLY A 109 6.10 -14.92 -7.26
C GLY A 109 5.56 -15.93 -8.27
N LEU A 110 5.17 -15.46 -9.45
CA LEU A 110 4.55 -16.28 -10.50
C LEU A 110 5.50 -16.42 -11.69
N GLN A 111 5.48 -17.59 -12.33
CA GLN A 111 6.24 -17.85 -13.54
C GLN A 111 5.76 -16.97 -14.71
N ASP A 112 4.46 -16.67 -14.74
CA ASP A 112 3.86 -15.85 -15.77
C ASP A 112 4.01 -14.34 -15.50
N PRO A 113 4.62 -13.59 -16.45
CA PRO A 113 4.84 -12.16 -16.29
C PRO A 113 3.54 -11.35 -16.43
N ARG A 114 2.47 -11.96 -16.95
CA ARG A 114 1.12 -11.37 -16.96
C ARG A 114 0.47 -11.53 -15.58
N ALA A 115 0.54 -12.72 -15.00
CA ALA A 115 -0.01 -12.98 -13.68
C ALA A 115 0.67 -12.14 -12.59
N ASN A 116 1.98 -11.90 -12.70
CA ASN A 116 2.70 -10.97 -11.79
C ASN A 116 2.12 -9.55 -11.88
N LEU A 117 1.79 -9.08 -13.09
CA LEU A 117 1.20 -7.75 -13.29
C LEU A 117 -0.24 -7.71 -12.76
N GLU A 118 -1.05 -8.72 -13.03
CA GLU A 118 -2.43 -8.81 -12.52
C GLU A 118 -2.46 -8.81 -10.99
N GLU A 119 -1.52 -9.50 -10.34
CA GLU A 119 -1.38 -9.44 -8.89
C GLU A 119 -0.97 -8.02 -8.45
N ALA A 120 0.00 -7.39 -9.10
CA ALA A 120 0.37 -5.99 -8.81
C ALA A 120 -0.84 -5.03 -8.93
N GLU A 121 -1.65 -5.18 -9.97
CA GLU A 121 -2.85 -4.39 -10.22
C GLU A 121 -3.95 -4.65 -9.19
N LYS A 122 -4.17 -5.91 -8.82
CA LYS A 122 -5.10 -6.31 -7.76
C LYS A 122 -4.69 -5.66 -6.43
N TRP A 123 -3.41 -5.66 -6.11
CA TRP A 123 -2.88 -4.98 -4.92
C TRP A 123 -3.09 -3.46 -5.01
N ALA A 124 -2.78 -2.84 -6.15
CA ALA A 124 -3.00 -1.41 -6.35
C ALA A 124 -4.49 -1.04 -6.19
N ARG A 125 -5.40 -1.84 -6.77
CA ARG A 125 -6.84 -1.64 -6.64
C ARG A 125 -7.29 -1.75 -5.18
N ALA A 126 -6.89 -2.81 -4.49
CA ALA A 126 -7.23 -3.02 -3.10
C ALA A 126 -6.71 -1.88 -2.21
N VAL A 127 -5.47 -1.44 -2.40
CA VAL A 127 -4.89 -0.30 -1.65
C VAL A 127 -5.70 0.97 -1.91
N ARG A 128 -6.04 1.26 -3.18
CA ARG A 128 -6.83 2.44 -3.57
C ARG A 128 -8.22 2.45 -2.95
N GLU A 129 -8.93 1.33 -3.02
CA GLU A 129 -10.28 1.20 -2.45
C GLU A 129 -10.25 1.40 -0.93
N ARG A 130 -9.26 0.81 -0.25
CA ARG A 130 -9.12 0.93 1.19
C ARG A 130 -8.67 2.33 1.61
N SER A 131 -7.73 2.95 0.91
CA SER A 131 -7.33 4.34 1.18
C SER A 131 -8.50 5.31 0.96
N ALA A 132 -9.29 5.12 -0.10
CA ALA A 132 -10.48 5.94 -0.36
C ALA A 132 -11.52 5.81 0.77
N ARG A 133 -11.77 4.58 1.26
CA ARG A 133 -12.64 4.36 2.43
C ARG A 133 -12.09 5.05 3.69
N GLN A 134 -10.78 5.00 3.93
CA GLN A 134 -10.17 5.69 5.06
C GLN A 134 -10.24 7.22 4.94
N GLN A 135 -10.12 7.76 3.73
CA GLN A 135 -10.30 9.19 3.45
C GLN A 135 -11.75 9.62 3.70
N TYR A 136 -12.74 8.85 3.23
CA TYR A 136 -14.15 9.11 3.49
C TYR A 136 -14.47 9.08 5.00
N LEU A 137 -13.94 8.13 5.76
CA LEU A 137 -14.13 8.09 7.22
C LEU A 137 -13.49 9.29 7.93
N ARG A 138 -12.39 9.82 7.40
CA ARG A 138 -11.76 11.04 7.92
C ARG A 138 -12.59 12.27 7.62
N ASP A 139 -13.14 12.35 6.41
CA ASP A 139 -13.99 13.45 5.94
C ASP A 139 -15.34 13.46 6.69
N ALA A 140 -16.00 12.31 6.81
CA ALA A 140 -17.22 12.14 7.59
C ALA A 140 -17.04 12.45 9.09
N SER A 141 -15.83 12.26 9.63
CA SER A 141 -15.51 12.68 11.01
C SER A 141 -15.32 14.19 11.16
N LEU A 142 -15.07 14.93 10.07
CA LEU A 142 -15.05 16.39 10.05
C LEU A 142 -16.45 16.96 9.83
N GLU A 143 -17.32 16.23 9.13
CA GLU A 143 -18.73 16.58 8.87
C GLU A 143 -19.63 16.56 10.14
N LEU A 144 -19.18 15.98 11.25
CA LEU A 144 -19.88 16.04 12.55
C LEU A 144 -19.47 17.24 13.42
N SER A 145 -18.66 18.17 12.89
CA SER A 145 -18.52 19.49 13.47
C SER A 145 -19.61 20.41 12.89
N PRO A 146 -20.62 20.84 13.67
CA PRO A 146 -21.62 21.78 13.18
C PRO A 146 -21.00 23.16 13.07
N ARG A 147 -20.34 23.45 11.93
CA ARG A 147 -20.21 24.80 11.36
C ARG A 147 -19.53 24.78 9.98
N ALA A 148 -20.37 24.99 8.96
CA ALA A 148 -20.09 25.58 7.64
C ALA A 148 -19.09 24.80 6.74
N TYR A 149 -19.35 24.43 5.49
CA TYR A 149 -19.83 25.27 4.39
C TYR A 149 -19.86 24.41 3.10
N SER A 150 -20.97 24.45 2.37
CA SER A 150 -21.11 24.31 0.91
C SER A 150 -20.54 23.08 0.19
N ARG A 151 -21.44 22.15 -0.16
CA ARG A 151 -21.32 21.18 -1.25
C ARG A 151 -21.03 21.91 -2.57
N SER A 152 -19.81 21.79 -3.10
CA SER A 152 -19.58 21.85 -4.54
C SER A 152 -19.40 20.43 -5.05
N VAL A 153 -20.40 19.95 -5.77
CA VAL A 153 -20.33 18.73 -6.57
C VAL A 153 -19.31 18.97 -7.70
N MET A 154 -18.10 18.40 -7.59
CA MET A 154 -17.23 18.27 -8.76
C MET A 154 -17.68 17.03 -9.53
N THR A 155 -18.54 17.25 -10.51
CA THR A 155 -18.70 16.34 -11.64
C THR A 155 -17.34 16.26 -12.35
N VAL A 156 -16.65 15.14 -12.21
CA VAL A 156 -15.52 14.79 -13.09
C VAL A 156 -16.10 14.51 -14.48
N SER A 157 -16.21 15.56 -15.27
CA SER A 157 -16.48 15.47 -16.70
C SER A 157 -15.20 14.99 -17.37
N CYS A 158 -15.20 13.75 -17.89
CA CYS A 158 -14.18 13.28 -18.81
C CYS A 158 -14.26 14.07 -20.11
N PRO A 159 -13.25 14.84 -20.53
CA PRO A 159 -13.16 15.26 -21.92
C PRO A 159 -12.56 14.11 -22.71
N LEU A 160 -13.43 13.44 -23.45
CA LEU A 160 -13.07 12.78 -24.70
C LEU A 160 -12.38 13.81 -25.61
N SER A 161 -11.34 13.33 -26.30
CA SER A 161 -10.79 13.84 -27.56
C SER A 161 -9.58 14.78 -27.48
N PHE A 162 -8.59 14.38 -28.30
CA PHE A 162 -7.83 15.21 -29.23
C PHE A 162 -6.34 15.34 -28.92
N CYS A 163 -5.53 14.50 -29.60
CA CYS A 163 -4.30 14.93 -30.27
C CYS A 163 -4.09 14.04 -31.49
N ASP A 164 -4.35 14.67 -32.64
CA ASP A 164 -4.02 14.29 -34.00
C ASP A 164 -2.49 14.31 -34.23
N GLY A 165 -2.03 13.50 -35.17
CA GLY A 165 -0.64 13.36 -35.63
C GLY A 165 -0.48 12.18 -36.57
#